data_AF-A0A2D2DVP1-F1
#
_entry.id   AF-A0A2D2DVP1-F1
#
_cell.length_a   1.000
_cell.length_b   1.000
_cell.length_c   1.000
_cell.angle_alpha   90.00
_cell.angle_beta   90.00
_cell.angle_gamma   90.00
#
_symmetry.space_group_name_H-M   'P 1'
#
loop_
_entity.id
_entity.type
_entity.pdbx_description
1 polymer ?
#
loop_
_entity_poly.entity_id
_entity_poly.type
_entity_poly.pdbx_seq_one_letter_code
_entity_poly.pdbx_strand_id
1 'polypeptide(L)' 'MRDYVIRVRERDTGAVKEVISASERKRRQDAVTFAMASVGLEGFKHSKEDEERAQRFITGEIDLAEYLGAAPSVDQLNK' A
#
# COMPACT_ATOMS: atom_id res chain seq x y z
N MET A 1 -24.74 19.90 4.95
CA MET A 1 -23.67 19.22 5.72
C MET A 1 -23.31 17.85 5.15
N ARG A 2 -24.29 17.05 4.68
CA ARG A 2 -24.04 15.72 4.08
C ARG A 2 -23.17 15.79 2.81
N ASP A 3 -23.38 16.79 1.96
CA ASP A 3 -22.64 16.94 0.69
C ASP A 3 -21.16 17.29 0.89
N TYR A 4 -20.82 17.94 2.00
CA TYR A 4 -19.42 18.24 2.34
C TYR A 4 -18.64 16.98 2.69
N VAL A 5 -19.25 16.06 3.45
CA VAL A 5 -18.64 14.80 3.88
C VAL A 5 -18.47 13.83 2.72
N ILE A 6 -19.41 13.82 1.77
CA ILE A 6 -19.29 13.02 0.53
C ILE A 6 -18.13 13.53 -0.32
N ARG A 7 -17.97 14.84 -0.50
CA ARG A 7 -16.88 15.43 -1.29
C ARG A 7 -15.49 15.21 -0.69
N VAL A 8 -15.36 15.22 0.64
CA VAL A 8 -14.09 14.88 1.31
C VAL A 8 -13.76 13.41 1.11
N ARG A 9 -14.75 12.52 1.26
CA ARG A 9 -14.58 11.09 0.97
C ARG A 9 -14.19 10.85 -0.49
N GLU A 10 -14.80 11.53 -1.45
CA GLU A 10 -14.46 11.42 -2.88
C GLU A 10 -13.07 11.96 -3.22
N ARG A 11 -12.52 12.93 -2.47
CA ARG A 11 -11.09 13.30 -2.59
C ARG A 11 -10.17 12.21 -2.06
N ASP A 12 -10.55 11.60 -0.94
CA ASP A 12 -9.78 10.52 -0.32
C ASP A 12 -9.89 9.20 -1.11
N THR A 13 -10.98 8.99 -1.86
CA THR A 13 -11.23 7.74 -2.63
C THR A 13 -11.16 7.89 -4.16
N GLY A 14 -10.92 9.09 -4.69
CA GLY A 14 -10.98 9.38 -6.13
C GLY A 14 -9.80 10.15 -6.71
N ALA A 15 -8.73 10.36 -5.95
CA ALA A 15 -7.58 11.12 -6.43
C ALA A 15 -6.71 10.28 -7.36
N VAL A 16 -6.48 10.82 -8.57
CA VAL A 16 -5.35 10.52 -9.45
C VAL A 16 -4.18 10.04 -8.60
N LYS A 17 -3.68 8.81 -8.80
CA LYS A 17 -2.50 8.29 -8.07
C LYS A 17 -1.37 9.30 -8.27
N GLU A 18 -1.22 10.23 -7.33
CA GLU A 18 -0.19 11.24 -7.42
C GLU A 18 1.13 10.48 -7.40
N VAL A 19 1.97 10.81 -8.37
CA VAL A 19 3.33 10.30 -8.41
C VAL A 19 3.98 10.71 -7.09
N ILE A 20 4.21 9.74 -6.21
CA ILE A 20 4.82 10.00 -4.92
C ILE A 20 6.19 10.66 -5.10
N SER A 21 6.57 11.51 -4.15
CA SER A 21 7.86 12.21 -4.22
C SER A 21 9.03 11.23 -4.21
N ALA A 22 10.19 11.65 -4.74
CA ALA A 22 11.40 10.84 -4.70
C ALA A 22 11.83 10.50 -3.26
N SER A 23 11.64 11.44 -2.31
CA SER A 23 11.90 11.20 -0.90
C SER A 23 10.95 10.15 -0.31
N GLU A 24 9.67 10.17 -0.67
CA GLU A 24 8.70 9.16 -0.24
C GLU A 24 9.01 7.78 -0.83
N ARG A 25 9.30 7.71 -2.13
CA ARG A 25 9.74 6.46 -2.78
C ARG A 25 10.95 5.87 -2.07
N LYS A 26 11.96 6.70 -1.75
CA LYS A 26 13.13 6.25 -1.01
C LYS A 26 12.78 5.73 0.38
N ARG A 27 11.92 6.45 1.13
CA ARG A 27 11.46 5.98 2.46
C ARG A 27 10.79 4.60 2.38
N ARG A 28 9.92 4.39 1.39
CA ARG A 28 9.25 3.10 1.17
C ARG A 28 10.24 2.01 0.77
N GLN A 29 11.17 2.31 -0.13
CA GLN A 29 12.22 1.38 -0.55
C GLN A 29 13.07 0.92 0.64
N ASP A 30 13.55 1.86 1.46
CA ASP A 30 14.39 1.55 2.62
C ASP A 30 13.61 0.69 3.64
N ALA A 31 12.33 0.98 3.87
CA ALA A 31 11.47 0.19 4.76
C ALA A 31 11.24 -1.25 4.25
N VAL A 32 10.90 -1.40 2.96
CA VAL A 32 10.71 -2.72 2.34
C VAL A 32 12.01 -3.53 2.38
N THR A 33 13.15 -2.92 2.01
CA THR A 33 14.44 -3.60 2.04
C THR A 33 14.79 -4.07 3.44
N PHE A 34 14.55 -3.27 4.48
CA PHE A 34 14.76 -3.67 5.86
C PHE A 34 13.87 -4.84 6.28
N ALA A 35 12.56 -4.78 5.96
CA ALA A 35 11.62 -5.84 6.29
C ALA A 35 11.98 -7.16 5.59
N MET A 36 12.28 -7.12 4.30
CA MET A 36 12.67 -8.30 3.52
C MET A 36 14.00 -8.89 4.00
N ALA A 37 14.99 -8.06 4.33
CA ALA A 37 16.24 -8.52 4.91
C ALA A 37 16.01 -9.23 6.25
N SER A 38 15.17 -8.66 7.12
CA SER A 38 14.83 -9.24 8.41
C SER A 38 14.18 -10.62 8.25
N VAL A 39 13.22 -10.76 7.34
CA VAL A 39 12.58 -12.05 7.02
C VAL A 39 13.58 -13.05 6.43
N GLY A 40 14.50 -12.58 5.58
CA GLY A 40 15.54 -13.41 4.97
C GLY A 40 16.57 -13.93 5.97
N LEU A 41 16.89 -13.17 7.02
CA LEU A 41 17.79 -13.61 8.10
C LEU A 41 17.23 -14.79 8.89
N GLU A 42 15.91 -14.93 8.96
CA GLU A 42 15.22 -16.09 9.54
C GLU A 42 15.14 -17.30 8.60
N GLY A 43 15.72 -17.19 7.39
CA GLY A 43 15.77 -18.28 6.40
C GLY A 43 14.53 -18.39 5.49
N PHE A 44 13.59 -17.45 5.58
CA PHE A 44 12.43 -17.42 4.69
C PHE A 44 12.77 -16.84 3.32
N LYS A 45 11.99 -17.25 2.31
CA LYS A 45 12.04 -16.71 0.95
C LYS A 45 10.74 -15.97 0.67
N HIS A 46 10.86 -14.85 -0.03
CA HIS A 46 9.71 -14.07 -0.47
C HIS A 46 9.09 -14.73 -1.71
N SER A 47 7.76 -14.68 -1.80
CA SER A 47 7.05 -15.06 -3.02
C SER A 47 7.21 -13.96 -4.08
N LYS A 48 7.03 -14.31 -5.35
CA LYS A 48 7.07 -13.30 -6.43
C LYS A 48 5.94 -12.29 -6.29
N GLU A 49 4.79 -12.76 -5.84
CA GLU A 49 3.59 -11.97 -5.60
C GLU A 49 3.83 -10.91 -4.51
N ASP A 50 4.58 -11.25 -3.45
CA ASP A 50 4.95 -10.30 -2.40
C ASP A 50 5.97 -9.28 -2.89
N GLU A 51 6.94 -9.68 -3.72
CA GLU A 51 7.91 -8.77 -4.35
C GLU A 51 7.21 -7.76 -5.27
N GLU A 52 6.30 -8.22 -6.12
CA GLU A 52 5.49 -7.35 -7.00
C GLU A 52 4.61 -6.40 -6.19
N ARG A 53 3.95 -6.89 -5.12
CA ARG A 53 3.15 -6.04 -4.23
C ARG A 53 4.00 -4.98 -3.55
N ALA A 54 5.21 -5.33 -3.11
CA ALA A 54 6.15 -4.38 -2.52
C ALA A 54 6.61 -3.32 -3.52
N GLN A 55 6.89 -3.72 -4.77
CA GLN A 55 7.27 -2.77 -5.82
C GLN A 55 6.15 -1.76 -6.08
N ARG A 56 4.90 -2.21 -6.16
CA ARG A 56 3.73 -1.33 -6.33
C ARG A 56 3.57 -0.34 -5.17
N PHE A 57 3.85 -0.77 -3.94
CA PHE A 57 3.85 0.13 -2.80
C PHE A 57 4.98 1.16 -2.91
N ILE A 58 6.20 0.73 -3.27
CA ILE A 58 7.36 1.61 -3.45
C ILE A 58 7.13 2.63 -4.57
N THR A 59 6.49 2.26 -5.67
CA THR A 59 6.22 3.19 -6.79
C THR A 59 5.08 4.16 -6.51
N GLY A 60 4.30 3.92 -5.44
CA GLY A 60 3.10 4.69 -5.13
C GLY A 60 1.87 4.21 -5.90
N GLU A 61 1.95 3.04 -6.55
CA GLU A 61 0.81 2.42 -7.21
C GLU A 61 -0.23 1.87 -6.23
N ILE A 62 0.15 1.56 -5.00
CA ILE A 62 -0.80 1.21 -3.94
C ILE A 62 -0.44 1.96 -2.66
N ASP A 63 -1.45 2.20 -1.83
CA ASP A 63 -1.24 2.76 -0.50
C ASP A 63 -0.83 1.69 0.53
N LEU A 64 -0.60 2.12 1.77
CA LEU A 64 -0.18 1.21 2.84
C LEU A 64 -1.31 0.24 3.24
N ALA A 65 -2.57 0.67 3.21
CA ALA A 65 -3.71 -0.18 3.59
C ALA A 65 -3.89 -1.32 2.57
N GLU A 66 -3.80 -1.00 1.28
CA GLU A 66 -3.77 -1.98 0.19
C GLU A 66 -2.55 -2.91 0.30
N TYR A 67 -1.37 -2.37 0.62
CA TYR A 67 -0.14 -3.17 0.79
C TYR A 67 -0.25 -4.20 1.94
N LEU A 68 -0.88 -3.80 3.05
CA LEU A 68 -1.11 -4.65 4.22
C LEU A 68 -2.32 -5.58 4.07
N GLY A 69 -3.07 -5.49 2.96
CA GLY A 69 -4.32 -6.23 2.79
C GLY A 69 -5.43 -5.80 3.74
N ALA A 70 -5.33 -4.59 4.32
CA ALA A 70 -6.29 -4.01 5.26
C ALA A 70 -7.42 -3.21 4.56
N ALA A 71 -7.46 -3.19 3.23
CA ALA A 71 -8.65 -2.74 2.51
C ALA A 71 -9.85 -3.62 2.92
N PRO A 72 -11.05 -3.06 3.12
CA PRO A 72 -12.22 -3.87 3.43
C PRO A 72 -12.43 -4.86 2.29
N SER A 73 -12.17 -6.13 2.58
CA SER A 73 -12.54 -7.23 1.72
C SER A 73 -14.04 -7.11 1.46
N VAL A 74 -14.42 -6.96 0.19
CA VAL A 74 -15.82 -7.00 -0.27
C VAL A 74 -16.53 -8.30 0.12
N ASP A 75 -15.76 -9.33 0.48
CA ASP A 75 -16.21 -10.66 0.89
C ASP A 75 -16.60 -10.75 2.39
N GLN A 76 -16.22 -9.77 3.22
CA GLN A 76 -16.52 -9.75 4.65
C GLN A 76 -17.86 -9.09 5.02
N LEU A 77 -18.62 -8.60 4.03
CA LEU A 77 -19.93 -7.94 4.24
C LEU A 77 -21.14 -8.87 4.11
N ASN A 78 -20.95 -10.17 3.84
CA ASN A 78 -22.03 -11.16 3.67
C ASN A 78 -21.80 -12.43 4.52
N LYS A 79 -21.63 -12.27 5.84
CA LYS A 79 -21.80 -13.37 6.81
C LYS A 79 -22.65 -12.91 7.98
#